data_AF-A0A9X2GNA4-F1
#
_entry.id   AF-A0A9X2GNA4-F1
#
_cell.length_a   1.000
_cell.length_b   1.000
_cell.length_c   1.000
_cell.angle_alpha   90.00
_cell.angle_beta   90.00
_cell.angle_gamma   90.00
#
_symmetry.space_group_name_H-M   'P 1'
#
loop_
_entity.id
_entity.type
_entity.pdbx_description
1 polymer ?
#
loop_
_entity_poly.entity_id
_entity_poly.type
_entity_poly.pdbx_seq_one_letter_code
_entity_poly.pdbx_strand_id
1 'polypeptide(L)'
;MTTPMTTPGTPQVTAPETTPETPPVTTPVTARRARLSVFTVTLTLFAGLLVFLGAQNAGTVVSAAFADGQAGRFVPRELSCVQHPGHESCVWTGDFASAGGTVLLRGVELYGSDRTTHRAGLPVPAVDVGAPARVYGPGGSGEWMFRALLLAAAAAILWSLYGRRPRRTPAPPATRP
;
A
#
# COMPACT_ATOMS: atom_id res chain seq x y z
N MET A 1 112.93 5.74 31.58
CA MET A 1 112.05 6.63 30.81
C MET A 1 111.06 5.73 30.08
N THR A 2 109.84 5.66 30.58
CA THR A 2 108.81 4.73 30.10
C THR A 2 107.46 5.44 30.18
N THR A 3 106.91 5.74 29.01
CA THR A 3 105.66 6.46 28.76
C THR A 3 104.45 5.56 29.00
N PRO A 4 103.37 6.04 29.63
CA PRO A 4 102.12 5.29 29.72
C PRO A 4 101.26 5.49 28.45
N MET A 5 100.66 4.38 28.02
CA MET A 5 99.81 4.23 26.84
C MET A 5 98.35 4.57 27.21
N THR A 6 97.76 5.58 26.57
CA THR A 6 96.36 6.00 26.76
C THR A 6 95.44 5.26 25.79
N THR A 7 94.43 4.57 26.32
CA THR A 7 93.37 3.88 25.55
C THR A 7 92.24 4.85 25.16
N PRO A 8 91.76 4.88 23.90
CA PRO A 8 90.60 5.67 23.51
C PRO A 8 89.27 4.98 23.86
N GLY A 9 88.34 5.75 24.40
CA GLY A 9 87.01 5.32 24.86
C GLY A 9 86.03 4.95 23.73
N THR A 10 85.15 4.00 24.06
CA THR A 10 84.03 3.52 23.25
C THR A 10 82.92 4.57 23.16
N PRO A 11 82.33 4.83 21.98
CA PRO A 11 81.17 5.71 21.85
C PRO A 11 79.92 5.07 22.48
N GLN A 12 79.24 5.83 23.34
CA GLN A 12 77.91 5.46 23.85
C GLN A 12 76.87 5.57 22.74
N VAL A 13 76.19 4.45 22.47
CA VAL A 13 75.00 4.38 21.63
C VAL A 13 73.80 4.78 22.49
N THR A 14 73.25 5.96 22.23
CA THR A 14 72.01 6.45 22.84
C THR A 14 70.84 5.63 22.33
N ALA A 15 70.07 5.03 23.24
CA ALA A 15 68.85 4.30 22.91
C ALA A 15 67.75 5.26 22.40
N PRO A 16 66.91 4.83 21.44
CA PRO A 16 65.79 5.63 20.95
C PRO A 16 64.70 5.75 22.03
N GLU A 17 64.29 7.00 22.25
CA GLU A 17 63.19 7.43 23.10
C GLU A 17 61.87 6.82 22.60
N THR A 18 61.31 5.87 23.35
CA THR A 18 59.99 5.29 23.11
C THR A 18 58.91 6.33 23.34
N THR A 19 58.41 6.93 22.26
CA THR A 19 57.19 7.72 22.24
C THR A 19 56.00 6.88 22.74
N PRO A 20 55.19 7.36 23.69
CA PRO A 20 54.01 6.63 24.15
C PRO A 20 52.98 6.55 23.01
N GLU A 21 52.84 5.35 22.45
CA GLU A 21 51.82 5.01 21.46
C GLU A 21 50.44 5.15 22.13
N THR A 22 49.72 6.20 21.76
CA THR A 22 48.35 6.43 22.25
C THR A 22 47.46 5.34 21.67
N PRO A 23 46.72 4.57 22.48
CA PRO A 23 45.89 3.50 21.95
C PRO A 23 44.87 4.06 20.96
N PRO A 24 44.57 3.34 19.86
CA PRO A 24 43.58 3.79 18.88
C PRO A 24 42.23 3.91 19.57
N VAL A 25 41.73 5.16 19.67
CA VAL A 25 40.38 5.47 20.14
C VAL A 25 39.40 4.71 19.25
N THR A 26 38.93 3.57 19.74
CA THR A 26 37.92 2.76 19.08
C THR A 26 36.61 3.52 19.25
N THR A 27 36.23 4.30 18.24
CA THR A 27 34.93 4.97 18.26
C THR A 27 33.86 3.87 18.31
N PRO A 28 32.97 3.88 19.33
CA PRO A 28 31.90 2.90 19.37
C PRO A 28 31.02 3.15 18.14
N VAL A 29 31.08 2.24 17.17
CA VAL A 29 30.11 2.16 16.07
C VAL A 29 28.78 1.86 16.73
N THR A 30 28.08 2.92 17.11
CA THR A 30 26.77 2.84 17.71
C THR A 30 25.86 2.31 16.62
N ALA A 31 25.60 1.00 16.67
CA ALA A 31 24.55 0.37 15.88
C ALA A 31 23.26 1.11 16.22
N ARG A 32 22.88 2.06 15.37
CA ARG A 32 21.67 2.84 15.49
C ARG A 32 20.52 1.87 15.22
N ARG A 33 20.15 1.08 16.23
CA ARG A 33 18.88 0.35 16.25
C ARG A 33 17.83 1.43 16.06
N ALA A 34 17.32 1.56 14.83
CA ALA A 34 16.20 2.42 14.53
C ALA A 34 15.08 1.95 15.44
N ARG A 35 14.86 2.67 16.55
CA ARG A 35 13.71 2.44 17.41
C ARG A 35 12.51 2.76 16.52
N LEU A 36 11.84 1.72 16.02
CA LEU A 36 10.56 1.84 15.34
C LEU A 36 9.65 2.62 16.29
N SER A 37 9.36 3.87 15.91
CA SER A 37 8.45 4.69 16.67
C SER A 37 7.09 3.99 16.68
N VAL A 38 6.44 3.90 17.84
CA VAL A 38 5.08 3.35 17.97
C VAL A 38 4.15 4.00 16.95
N PHE A 39 4.31 5.31 16.72
CA PHE A 39 3.58 6.05 15.69
C PHE A 39 3.78 5.50 14.27
N THR A 40 5.02 5.21 13.89
CA THR A 40 5.33 4.61 12.58
C THR A 40 4.71 3.23 12.46
N VAL A 41 4.80 2.40 13.49
CA VAL A 41 4.18 1.07 13.50
C VAL A 41 2.67 1.17 13.34
N THR A 42 2.01 2.04 14.10
CA THR A 42 0.55 2.26 14.04
C THR A 42 0.11 2.70 12.65
N LEU A 43 0.77 3.70 12.05
CA LEU A 43 0.42 4.17 10.72
C LEU A 43 0.66 3.11 9.63
N THR A 44 1.72 2.31 9.76
CA THR A 44 1.98 1.22 8.81
C THR A 44 0.92 0.12 8.92
N LEU A 45 0.49 -0.24 10.13
CA LEU A 45 -0.61 -1.18 10.33
C LEU A 45 -1.92 -0.64 9.78
N PHE A 46 -2.21 0.65 10.02
CA PHE A 46 -3.39 1.30 9.47
C PHE A 46 -3.37 1.35 7.94
N ALA A 47 -2.24 1.69 7.33
CA ALA A 47 -2.08 1.62 5.87
C ALA A 47 -2.26 0.19 5.35
N GLY A 48 -1.73 -0.82 6.06
CA GLY A 48 -1.95 -2.23 5.74
C GLY A 48 -3.43 -2.63 5.79
N LEU A 49 -4.17 -2.15 6.80
CA LEU A 49 -5.62 -2.36 6.89
C LEU A 49 -6.35 -1.72 5.70
N LEU A 50 -6.00 -0.48 5.31
CA LEU A 50 -6.58 0.18 4.16
C LEU A 50 -6.33 -0.60 2.86
N VAL A 51 -5.11 -1.11 2.66
CA VAL A 51 -4.79 -1.98 1.52
C VAL A 51 -5.62 -3.25 1.56
N PHE A 52 -5.71 -3.91 2.72
CA PHE A 52 -6.51 -5.11 2.88
C PHE A 52 -7.98 -4.88 2.51
N LEU A 53 -8.60 -3.81 3.02
CA LEU A 53 -9.98 -3.45 2.70
C LEU A 53 -10.17 -3.08 1.21
N GLY A 54 -9.22 -2.35 0.62
CA GLY A 54 -9.29 -1.94 -0.78
C GLY A 54 -9.03 -3.07 -1.79
N ALA A 55 -8.22 -4.05 -1.42
CA ALA A 55 -7.78 -5.14 -2.30
C ALA A 55 -8.74 -6.34 -2.34
N GLN A 56 -9.60 -6.51 -1.33
CA GLN A 56 -10.61 -7.56 -1.35
C GLN A 56 -11.47 -7.45 -2.61
N ASN A 57 -11.72 -8.56 -3.31
CA ASN A 57 -12.57 -8.63 -4.50
C ASN A 57 -12.20 -7.58 -5.60
N ALA A 58 -10.92 -7.23 -5.73
CA ALA A 58 -10.48 -6.22 -6.70
C ALA A 58 -10.83 -6.62 -8.14
N GLY A 59 -10.70 -7.91 -8.48
CA GLY A 59 -11.08 -8.43 -9.80
C GLY A 59 -12.53 -8.14 -10.15
N THR A 60 -13.47 -8.58 -9.31
CA THR A 60 -14.91 -8.33 -9.52
C THR A 60 -15.25 -6.86 -9.62
N VAL A 61 -14.59 -5.98 -8.86
CA VAL A 61 -14.86 -4.53 -8.92
C VAL A 61 -14.31 -3.87 -10.16
N VAL A 62 -13.12 -4.28 -10.63
CA VAL A 62 -12.60 -3.80 -11.91
C VAL A 62 -13.50 -4.27 -13.05
N SER A 63 -13.90 -5.54 -13.04
CA SER A 63 -14.86 -6.09 -14.01
C SER A 63 -16.20 -5.34 -13.97
N ALA A 64 -16.74 -5.08 -12.77
CA ALA A 64 -17.95 -4.27 -12.60
C ALA A 64 -17.80 -2.83 -13.12
N ALA A 65 -16.63 -2.21 -12.95
CA ALA A 65 -16.38 -0.85 -13.41
C ALA A 65 -16.53 -0.71 -14.93
N PHE A 66 -16.07 -1.73 -15.67
CA PHE A 66 -16.11 -1.76 -17.14
C PHE A 66 -17.25 -2.60 -17.72
N ALA A 67 -18.13 -3.14 -16.87
CA ALA A 67 -19.12 -4.14 -17.25
C ALA A 67 -18.49 -5.32 -18.05
N ASP A 68 -17.29 -5.74 -17.63
CA ASP A 68 -16.56 -6.84 -18.24
C ASP A 68 -17.05 -8.17 -17.65
N GLY A 69 -17.84 -8.91 -18.42
CA GLY A 69 -18.50 -10.12 -17.96
C GLY A 69 -19.46 -10.70 -19.00
N GLN A 70 -20.30 -11.64 -18.57
CA GLN A 70 -21.30 -12.23 -19.44
C GLN A 70 -22.51 -11.30 -19.58
N ALA A 71 -22.73 -10.80 -20.80
CA ALA A 71 -23.92 -10.02 -21.12
C ALA A 71 -25.19 -10.90 -21.14
N GLY A 72 -26.30 -10.34 -20.69
CA GLY A 72 -27.57 -11.04 -20.61
C GLY A 72 -28.75 -10.13 -20.33
N ARG A 73 -29.81 -10.74 -19.80
CA ARG A 73 -31.05 -10.06 -19.43
C ARG A 73 -31.38 -10.36 -17.98
N PHE A 74 -31.66 -9.29 -17.24
CA PHE A 74 -32.20 -9.36 -15.90
C PHE A 74 -33.71 -9.12 -15.96
N VAL A 75 -34.50 -9.97 -15.30
CA VAL A 75 -35.95 -9.85 -15.17
C VAL A 75 -36.27 -9.50 -13.71
N PRO A 76 -36.57 -8.23 -13.41
CA PRO A 76 -36.90 -7.79 -12.06
C PRO A 76 -38.17 -8.49 -11.56
N ARG A 77 -38.22 -8.86 -10.29
CA ARG A 77 -39.39 -9.51 -9.68
C ARG A 77 -39.87 -8.77 -8.44
N GLU A 78 -38.96 -8.48 -7.53
CA GLU A 78 -39.27 -7.92 -6.23
C GLU A 78 -38.46 -6.66 -5.99
N LEU A 79 -39.11 -5.64 -5.42
CA LEU A 79 -38.46 -4.40 -4.98
C LEU A 79 -38.37 -4.43 -3.45
N SER A 80 -37.14 -4.41 -2.93
CA SER A 80 -36.88 -4.26 -1.49
C SER A 80 -36.37 -2.86 -1.23
N CYS A 81 -36.94 -2.18 -0.23
CA CYS A 81 -36.54 -0.82 0.14
C CYS A 81 -36.21 -0.76 1.63
N VAL A 82 -35.07 -0.14 1.95
CA VAL A 82 -34.65 0.16 3.31
C VAL A 82 -34.73 1.66 3.53
N GLN A 83 -35.44 2.05 4.58
CA GLN A 83 -35.58 3.45 4.96
C GLN A 83 -34.43 3.86 5.90
N HIS A 84 -33.64 4.83 5.46
CA HIS A 84 -32.65 5.52 6.28
C HIS A 84 -33.15 6.92 6.67
N PRO A 85 -32.60 7.54 7.73
CA PRO A 85 -32.89 8.94 8.02
C PRO A 85 -32.56 9.82 6.81
N GLY A 86 -33.58 10.47 6.25
CA GLY A 86 -33.45 11.41 5.13
C GLY A 86 -33.41 10.81 3.72
N HIS A 87 -33.41 9.49 3.54
CA HIS A 87 -33.44 8.86 2.21
C HIS A 87 -33.96 7.41 2.25
N GLU A 88 -34.45 6.93 1.10
CA GLU A 88 -34.80 5.53 0.88
C GLU A 88 -33.75 4.91 -0.06
N SER A 89 -33.35 3.67 0.21
CA SER A 89 -32.51 2.88 -0.68
C SER A 89 -33.27 1.64 -1.11
N CYS A 90 -33.60 1.54 -2.40
CA CYS A 90 -34.30 0.40 -2.95
C CYS A 90 -33.39 -0.43 -3.85
N VAL A 91 -33.64 -1.73 -3.93
CA VAL A 91 -32.96 -2.66 -4.83
C VAL A 91 -33.96 -3.61 -5.47
N TRP A 92 -33.80 -3.86 -6.77
CA TRP A 92 -34.55 -4.88 -7.47
C TRP A 92 -33.86 -6.24 -7.39
N THR A 93 -34.61 -7.25 -6.96
CA THR A 93 -34.22 -8.67 -6.99
C THR A 93 -34.97 -9.39 -8.10
N GLY A 94 -34.30 -10.31 -8.79
CA GLY A 94 -34.87 -11.00 -9.93
C GLY A 94 -33.98 -12.12 -10.46
N ASP A 95 -34.22 -12.50 -11.71
CA ASP A 95 -33.47 -13.56 -12.38
C ASP A 95 -32.61 -12.97 -13.50
N PHE A 96 -31.41 -13.51 -13.68
CA PHE A 96 -30.52 -13.17 -14.78
C PHE A 96 -30.30 -14.38 -15.68
N ALA A 97 -30.39 -14.18 -16.99
CA ALA A 97 -30.04 -15.16 -18.00
C ALA A 97 -29.00 -14.57 -18.97
N SER A 98 -27.88 -15.28 -19.18
CA SER A 98 -26.90 -14.88 -20.19
C SER A 98 -27.49 -15.00 -21.60
N ALA A 99 -26.96 -14.23 -22.55
CA ALA A 99 -27.46 -14.23 -23.94
C ALA A 99 -27.40 -15.62 -24.61
N GLY A 100 -26.45 -16.46 -24.20
CA GLY A 100 -26.32 -17.85 -24.68
C GLY A 100 -27.10 -18.89 -23.88
N GLY A 101 -27.84 -18.48 -22.83
CA GLY A 101 -28.60 -19.37 -21.95
C GLY A 101 -27.76 -20.29 -21.05
N THR A 102 -26.44 -20.12 -21.04
CA THR A 102 -25.49 -20.96 -20.28
C THR A 102 -25.45 -20.63 -18.80
N VAL A 103 -25.76 -19.38 -18.43
CA VAL A 103 -25.78 -18.89 -17.05
C VAL A 103 -27.20 -18.48 -16.73
N LEU A 104 -27.73 -19.08 -15.67
CA LEU A 104 -29.01 -18.71 -15.07
C LEU A 104 -28.79 -18.47 -13.58
N LEU A 105 -28.91 -17.21 -13.17
CA LEU A 105 -28.88 -16.80 -11.78
C LEU A 105 -30.29 -16.44 -11.34
N ARG A 106 -30.67 -16.87 -10.13
CA ARG A 106 -32.00 -16.61 -9.57
C ARG A 106 -31.88 -15.86 -8.27
N GLY A 107 -32.82 -14.94 -8.02
CA GLY A 107 -32.84 -14.14 -6.80
C GLY A 107 -31.59 -13.27 -6.63
N VAL A 108 -31.03 -12.77 -7.73
CA VAL A 108 -29.88 -11.86 -7.70
C VAL A 108 -30.35 -10.41 -7.72
N GLU A 109 -29.55 -9.53 -7.13
CA GLU A 109 -29.79 -8.10 -7.10
C GLU A 109 -29.25 -7.42 -8.36
N LEU A 110 -29.97 -6.44 -8.89
CA LEU A 110 -29.42 -5.54 -9.90
C LEU A 110 -28.79 -4.32 -9.22
N TYR A 111 -27.46 -4.25 -9.27
CA TYR A 111 -26.69 -3.18 -8.65
C TYR A 111 -27.04 -1.81 -9.24
N GLY A 112 -27.17 -0.80 -8.36
CA GLY A 112 -27.47 0.57 -8.77
C GLY A 112 -28.90 0.79 -9.26
N SER A 113 -29.79 -0.20 -9.08
CA SER A 113 -31.22 -0.02 -9.32
C SER A 113 -31.88 0.78 -8.20
N ASP A 114 -33.03 1.38 -8.50
CA ASP A 114 -33.87 2.06 -7.53
C ASP A 114 -35.36 1.80 -7.82
N ARG A 115 -36.26 2.42 -7.04
CA ARG A 115 -37.72 2.29 -7.18
C ARG A 115 -38.22 2.63 -8.60
N THR A 116 -37.57 3.57 -9.26
CA THR A 116 -37.99 4.16 -10.53
C THR A 116 -37.26 3.61 -11.74
N THR A 117 -36.11 2.94 -11.56
CA THR A 117 -35.28 2.46 -12.69
C THR A 117 -35.93 1.33 -13.47
N HIS A 118 -36.75 0.48 -12.83
CA HIS A 118 -37.30 -0.73 -13.45
C HIS A 118 -38.77 -0.98 -13.10
N ARG A 119 -39.35 -1.95 -13.80
CA ARG A 119 -40.68 -2.50 -13.52
C ARG A 119 -40.59 -4.02 -13.46
N ALA A 120 -41.36 -4.62 -12.54
CA ALA A 120 -41.42 -6.06 -12.40
C ALA A 120 -41.82 -6.74 -13.72
N GLY A 121 -41.14 -7.83 -14.05
CA GLY A 121 -41.38 -8.62 -15.26
C GLY A 121 -40.82 -8.05 -16.55
N LEU A 122 -40.38 -6.78 -16.59
CA LEU A 122 -39.81 -6.18 -17.81
C LEU A 122 -38.30 -6.46 -17.90
N PRO A 123 -37.84 -7.24 -18.89
CA PRO A 123 -36.43 -7.58 -19.00
C PRO A 123 -35.57 -6.36 -19.33
N VAL A 124 -34.43 -6.21 -18.65
CA VAL A 124 -33.45 -5.15 -18.87
C VAL A 124 -32.07 -5.74 -19.19
N PRO A 125 -31.23 -5.05 -19.99
CA PRO A 125 -29.85 -5.46 -20.19
C PRO A 125 -29.09 -5.48 -18.87
N ALA A 126 -28.31 -6.53 -18.64
CA ALA A 126 -27.43 -6.66 -17.47
C ALA A 126 -26.18 -7.48 -17.82
N VAL A 127 -25.18 -7.42 -16.95
CA VAL A 127 -23.92 -8.13 -17.05
C VAL A 127 -23.62 -8.86 -15.75
N ASP A 128 -23.32 -10.16 -15.86
CA ASP A 128 -22.75 -10.95 -14.78
C ASP A 128 -21.22 -10.88 -14.84
N VAL A 129 -20.63 -10.23 -13.83
CA VAL A 129 -19.17 -10.06 -13.68
C VAL A 129 -18.56 -11.10 -12.73
N GLY A 130 -19.29 -12.17 -12.40
CA GLY A 130 -18.89 -13.20 -11.46
C GLY A 130 -19.10 -12.81 -9.99
N ALA A 131 -19.98 -11.86 -9.71
CA ALA A 131 -20.31 -11.48 -8.34
C ALA A 131 -21.36 -12.45 -7.75
N PRO A 132 -21.23 -12.87 -6.48
CA PRO A 132 -21.95 -14.05 -5.98
C PRO A 132 -23.48 -13.91 -5.90
N ALA A 133 -24.00 -12.69 -5.78
CA ALA A 133 -25.44 -12.45 -5.58
C ALA A 133 -25.96 -11.20 -6.32
N ARG A 134 -25.19 -10.69 -7.30
CA ARG A 134 -25.51 -9.43 -7.95
C ARG A 134 -25.09 -9.41 -9.41
N VAL A 135 -25.84 -8.68 -10.21
CA VAL A 135 -25.52 -8.34 -11.60
C VAL A 135 -25.49 -6.83 -11.76
N TYR A 136 -24.87 -6.36 -12.84
CA TYR A 136 -24.63 -4.93 -13.08
C TYR A 136 -25.31 -4.47 -14.36
N GLY A 137 -25.65 -3.19 -14.44
CA GLY A 137 -26.07 -2.59 -15.71
C GLY A 137 -24.93 -2.55 -16.74
N PRO A 138 -25.23 -2.38 -18.03
CA PRO A 138 -24.22 -2.33 -19.09
C PRO A 138 -23.31 -1.09 -19.00
N GLY A 139 -23.69 -0.06 -18.24
CA GLY A 139 -22.87 1.12 -17.99
C GLY A 139 -21.79 0.95 -16.92
N GLY A 140 -21.68 -0.23 -16.31
CA GLY A 140 -20.74 -0.51 -15.23
C GLY A 140 -21.19 0.06 -13.87
N SER A 141 -20.24 0.21 -12.95
CA SER A 141 -20.47 0.66 -11.58
C SER A 141 -19.38 1.61 -11.08
N GLY A 142 -19.76 2.56 -10.21
CA GLY A 142 -18.84 3.45 -9.49
C GLY A 142 -18.22 2.86 -8.22
N GLU A 143 -18.47 1.58 -7.88
CA GLU A 143 -17.99 0.96 -6.63
C GLU A 143 -16.46 1.01 -6.49
N TRP A 144 -15.73 1.00 -7.62
CA TRP A 144 -14.27 1.08 -7.65
C TRP A 144 -13.72 2.39 -7.07
N MET A 145 -14.49 3.48 -7.12
CA MET A 145 -14.01 4.81 -6.72
C MET A 145 -13.66 4.85 -5.23
N PHE A 146 -14.50 4.26 -4.37
CA PHE A 146 -14.22 4.20 -2.94
C PHE A 146 -12.98 3.35 -2.65
N ARG A 147 -12.81 2.20 -3.32
CA ARG A 147 -11.63 1.34 -3.13
C ARG A 147 -10.34 2.01 -3.63
N ALA A 148 -10.41 2.71 -4.76
CA ALA A 148 -9.29 3.49 -5.27
C ALA A 148 -8.87 4.59 -4.28
N LEU A 149 -9.82 5.26 -3.63
CA LEU A 149 -9.54 6.25 -2.59
C LEU A 149 -8.84 5.64 -1.37
N LEU A 150 -9.27 4.46 -0.90
CA LEU A 150 -8.61 3.75 0.20
C LEU A 150 -7.15 3.39 -0.14
N LEU A 151 -6.92 2.87 -1.34
CA LEU A 151 -5.59 2.51 -1.83
C LEU A 151 -4.69 3.76 -1.99
N ALA A 152 -5.25 4.86 -2.50
CA ALA A 152 -4.54 6.14 -2.60
C ALA A 152 -4.15 6.69 -1.22
N ALA A 153 -5.05 6.62 -0.24
CA ALA A 153 -4.76 7.02 1.14
C ALA A 153 -3.65 6.16 1.76
N ALA A 154 -3.69 4.84 1.57
CA ALA A 154 -2.64 3.93 2.02
C ALA A 154 -1.29 4.27 1.39
N ALA A 155 -1.27 4.48 0.07
CA ALA A 155 -0.05 4.85 -0.67
C ALA A 155 0.52 6.18 -0.17
N ALA A 156 -0.33 7.18 0.11
CA ALA A 156 0.10 8.47 0.64
C ALA A 156 0.76 8.35 2.03
N ILE A 157 0.20 7.52 2.93
CA ILE A 157 0.77 7.24 4.25
C ILE A 157 2.16 6.60 4.11
N LEU A 158 2.27 5.54 3.32
CA LEU A 158 3.53 4.81 3.11
C LEU A 158 4.58 5.70 2.44
N TRP A 159 4.19 6.51 1.46
CA TRP A 159 5.07 7.47 0.81
C TRP A 159 5.58 8.54 1.79
N SER A 160 4.73 9.03 2.68
CA SER A 160 5.12 10.00 3.71
C SER A 160 6.15 9.42 4.68
N LEU A 161 5.97 8.16 5.10
CA LEU A 161 6.85 7.47 6.06
C LEU A 161 8.18 7.01 5.45
N TYR A 162 8.14 6.49 4.22
CA TYR A 162 9.26 5.75 3.62
C TYR A 162 9.80 6.38 2.33
N GLY A 163 9.03 7.22 1.65
CA GLY A 163 9.37 7.83 0.36
C GLY A 163 10.18 9.13 0.46
N ARG A 164 10.10 9.84 1.60
CA ARG A 164 10.90 11.05 1.84
C ARG A 164 12.34 10.67 2.23
N ARG A 165 13.19 10.37 1.25
CA ARG A 165 14.64 10.34 1.48
C ARG A 165 15.10 11.76 1.87
N PRO A 166 15.74 11.96 3.04
CA PRO A 166 16.34 13.25 3.32
C PRO A 166 17.39 13.52 2.25
N ARG A 167 17.27 14.65 1.54
CA ARG A 167 18.34 15.15 0.67
C ARG A 167 19.58 15.26 1.55
N ARG A 168 20.62 14.48 1.27
CA ARG A 168 21.93 14.70 1.89
C ARG A 168 22.35 16.10 1.49
N THR A 169 22.36 17.03 2.44
CA THR A 169 22.99 18.33 2.23
C THR A 169 24.45 18.07 1.85
N PRO A 170 24.94 18.58 0.70
CA PRO A 170 26.36 18.48 0.37
C PRO A 170 27.18 19.05 1.54
N ALA A 171 28.21 18.32 1.97
CA ALA A 171 29.11 18.83 2.99
C ALA A 171 29.73 20.15 2.48
N PRO A 172 29.81 21.20 3.33
CA PRO A 172 30.48 22.43 2.93
C PRO A 172 31.92 22.12 2.50
N PRO A 173 32.44 22.77 1.44
CA PRO A 173 33.80 22.56 0.98
C PRO A 173 34.77 22.88 2.11
N ALA A 174 35.72 21.98 2.37
CA ALA A 174 36.77 22.19 3.34
C ALA A 174 37.60 23.40 2.93
N THR A 175 37.51 24.49 3.68
CA THR A 175 38.45 25.61 3.60
C THR A 175 39.81 25.11 4.03
N ARG A 176 40.76 25.04 3.09
CA ARG A 176 42.19 24.89 3.44
C ARG A 176 42.72 26.24 3.92
N PRO A 177 43.52 26.27 5.00
CA PRO A 177 44.26 27.44 5.43
C PRO A 177 45.37 27.82 4.44
#